data_AF-A0A973B7U0-F1
#
_entry.id   AF-A0A973B7U0-F1
#
_cell.length_a   1.000
_cell.length_b   1.000
_cell.length_c   1.000
_cell.angle_alpha   90.00
_cell.angle_beta   90.00
_cell.angle_gamma   90.00
#
_symmetry.space_group_name_H-M   'P 1'
#
loop_
_entity.id
_entity.type
_entity.pdbx_description
1 polymer ?
#
loop_
_entity_poly.entity_id
_entity_poly.type
_entity_poly.pdbx_seq_one_letter_code
_entity_poly.pdbx_strand_id
1 'polypeptide(L)'
;MPKREQNKHINEELYLDIISFMSILYKMGFDECVDNDVLFVEMLNESGFRTPQGHEFSNVSYRNFMKRMSDDTKIAVKNVLKGENAWWKV
;
A
#
# COMPACT_ATOMS: atom_id res chain seq x y z
N MET A 1 -3.85 11.67 -20.87
CA MET A 1 -2.66 10.89 -20.42
C MET A 1 -2.70 9.52 -21.09
N PRO A 2 -1.54 8.98 -21.52
CA PRO A 2 -1.41 7.61 -21.99
C PRO A 2 -1.87 6.60 -20.92
N LYS A 3 -2.51 5.51 -21.32
CA LYS A 3 -3.02 4.45 -20.43
C LYS A 3 -1.93 3.87 -19.50
N ARG A 4 -0.67 3.88 -19.93
CA ARG A 4 0.48 3.44 -19.12
C ARG A 4 0.78 4.36 -17.93
N GLU A 5 0.70 5.67 -18.14
CA GLU A 5 0.91 6.65 -17.07
C GLU A 5 -0.23 6.62 -16.06
N GLN A 6 -1.48 6.47 -16.52
CA GLN A 6 -2.64 6.29 -15.65
C GLN A 6 -2.49 5.06 -14.74
N ASN A 7 -2.09 3.92 -15.30
CA ASN A 7 -1.86 2.71 -14.52
C ASN A 7 -0.71 2.88 -13.50
N LYS A 8 0.31 3.70 -13.82
CA LYS A 8 1.39 4.01 -12.89
C LYS A 8 0.86 4.78 -11.67
N HIS A 9 0.06 5.81 -11.89
CA HIS A 9 -0.54 6.60 -10.81
C HIS A 9 -1.48 5.78 -9.92
N ILE A 10 -2.35 4.95 -10.52
CA ILE A 10 -3.25 4.06 -9.76
C ILE A 10 -2.45 3.13 -8.85
N ASN A 11 -1.32 2.59 -9.34
CA ASN A 11 -0.48 1.75 -8.50
C ASN A 11 0.16 2.54 -7.36
N GLU A 12 0.62 3.77 -7.61
CA GLU A 12 1.24 4.64 -6.60
C GLU A 12 0.27 5.00 -5.48
N GLU A 13 -0.95 5.41 -5.80
CA GLU A 13 -2.01 5.69 -4.83
C GLU A 13 -2.31 4.44 -3.99
N LEU A 14 -2.49 3.30 -4.64
CA LEU A 14 -2.79 2.04 -3.96
C LEU A 14 -1.66 1.60 -3.01
N TYR A 15 -0.39 1.83 -3.35
CA TYR A 15 0.71 1.58 -2.41
C TYR A 15 0.59 2.45 -1.15
N LEU A 16 0.31 3.74 -1.31
CA LEU A 16 0.18 4.68 -0.20
C LEU A 16 -1.01 4.35 0.70
N ASP A 17 -2.13 3.94 0.12
CA ASP A 17 -3.32 3.55 0.87
C ASP A 17 -3.06 2.28 1.68
N ILE A 18 -2.45 1.25 1.08
CA ILE A 18 -2.09 0.00 1.77
C ILE A 18 -1.17 0.30 2.95
N ILE A 19 -0.14 1.12 2.76
CA ILE A 19 0.83 1.45 3.81
C ILE A 19 0.21 2.30 4.92
N SER A 20 -0.70 3.21 4.56
CA SER A 20 -1.46 3.99 5.53
C SER A 20 -2.34 3.08 6.38
N PHE A 21 -3.00 2.10 5.76
CA PHE A 21 -3.80 1.10 6.46
C PHE A 21 -2.94 0.22 7.38
N MET A 22 -1.79 -0.28 6.92
CA MET A 22 -0.82 -0.98 7.77
C MET A 22 -0.42 -0.13 8.99
N SER A 23 -0.14 1.15 8.78
CA SER A 23 0.27 2.07 9.85
C SER A 23 -0.83 2.28 10.89
N ILE A 24 -2.09 2.29 10.47
CA ILE A 24 -3.25 2.34 11.37
C ILE A 24 -3.33 1.04 12.18
N LEU A 25 -3.19 -0.11 11.53
CA LEU A 25 -3.26 -1.41 12.20
C LEU A 25 -2.16 -1.58 13.26
N TYR A 26 -0.91 -1.21 12.96
CA TYR A 26 0.16 -1.19 13.95
C TYR A 26 -0.16 -0.26 15.12
N LYS A 27 -0.68 0.95 14.86
CA LYS A 27 -1.07 1.90 15.92
C LYS A 27 -2.21 1.37 16.80
N MET A 28 -3.06 0.52 16.25
CA MET A 28 -4.17 -0.11 16.97
C MET A 28 -3.76 -1.40 17.70
N GLY A 29 -2.51 -1.85 17.57
CA GLY A 29 -2.00 -3.06 18.22
C GLY A 29 -2.30 -4.37 17.49
N PHE A 30 -2.54 -4.32 16.17
CA PHE A 30 -2.77 -5.50 15.32
C PHE A 30 -1.51 -5.96 14.58
N ASP A 31 -0.34 -5.83 15.21
CA ASP A 31 0.98 -6.15 14.66
C ASP A 31 1.03 -7.56 14.06
N GLU A 32 0.49 -8.56 14.77
CA GLU A 32 0.45 -9.96 14.32
C GLU A 32 -0.32 -10.17 13.01
N CYS A 33 -1.37 -9.36 12.78
CA CYS A 33 -2.14 -9.42 11.54
C CYS A 33 -1.38 -8.79 10.38
N VAL A 34 -0.54 -7.78 10.63
CA VAL A 34 0.26 -7.11 9.59
C VAL A 34 1.52 -7.91 9.26
N ASP A 35 2.16 -8.51 10.26
CA ASP A 35 3.39 -9.28 10.11
C ASP A 35 3.17 -10.65 9.44
N ASN A 36 1.92 -11.11 9.40
CA ASN A 36 1.51 -12.30 8.67
C ASN A 36 0.86 -11.92 7.33
N ASP A 37 1.59 -12.10 6.23
CA ASP A 37 1.12 -11.84 4.87
C ASP A 37 -0.29 -12.39 4.58
N VAL A 38 -0.62 -13.60 5.09
CA VAL A 38 -1.92 -14.25 4.85
C VAL A 38 -3.03 -13.47 5.52
N LEU A 39 -2.88 -13.18 6.80
CA LEU A 39 -3.86 -12.41 7.57
C LEU A 39 -3.98 -10.99 7.03
N PHE A 40 -2.86 -10.37 6.68
CA PHE A 40 -2.87 -9.01 6.15
C PHE A 40 -3.62 -8.92 4.82
N VAL A 41 -3.43 -9.89 3.92
CA VAL A 41 -4.14 -9.94 2.64
C VAL A 41 -5.65 -10.16 2.83
N GLU A 42 -6.05 -10.99 3.78
CA GLU A 42 -7.47 -11.15 4.15
C GLU A 42 -8.06 -9.83 4.66
N MET A 43 -7.34 -9.13 5.54
CA MET A 43 -7.74 -7.81 6.05
C MET A 43 -7.87 -6.75 4.94
N LEU A 44 -6.96 -6.75 3.97
CA LEU A 44 -7.03 -5.87 2.80
C LEU A 44 -8.31 -6.15 1.98
N ASN A 45 -8.62 -7.41 1.72
CA ASN A 45 -9.80 -7.77 0.94
C ASN A 45 -11.10 -7.39 1.67
N GLU A 46 -11.18 -7.65 2.98
CA GLU A 46 -12.34 -7.30 3.83
C GLU A 46 -12.54 -5.78 3.94
N SER A 47 -11.45 -5.01 4.00
CA SER A 47 -11.50 -3.53 4.01
C SER A 47 -11.75 -2.90 2.63
N GLY A 48 -11.90 -3.72 1.58
CA GLY A 48 -12.30 -3.27 0.24
C GLY A 48 -11.14 -2.94 -0.70
N PHE A 49 -9.88 -3.18 -0.30
CA PHE A 49 -8.75 -3.02 -1.21
C PHE A 49 -8.83 -4.04 -2.34
N ARG A 50 -8.56 -3.59 -3.56
CA ARG A 50 -8.55 -4.43 -4.75
C ARG A 50 -7.29 -4.16 -5.54
N THR A 51 -6.88 -5.15 -6.33
CA THR A 51 -5.83 -4.98 -7.33
C THR A 51 -6.19 -3.84 -8.30
N PRO A 52 -5.22 -3.28 -9.05
CA PRO A 52 -5.50 -2.25 -10.06
C PRO A 52 -6.50 -2.70 -11.15
N GLN A 53 -6.72 -4.02 -11.28
CA GLN A 53 -7.70 -4.61 -12.19
C GLN A 53 -9.08 -4.83 -11.54
N GLY A 54 -9.25 -4.51 -10.26
CA GLY A 54 -10.51 -4.63 -9.51
C GLY A 54 -10.74 -5.99 -8.83
N HIS A 55 -9.77 -6.91 -8.86
CA HIS A 55 -9.88 -8.23 -8.21
C HIS A 55 -9.39 -8.20 -6.77
N GLU A 56 -9.81 -9.16 -5.96
CA GLU A 56 -9.23 -9.41 -4.63
C GLU A 56 -7.75 -9.79 -4.73
N PHE A 57 -7.00 -9.44 -3.69
CA PHE A 57 -5.62 -9.86 -3.55
C PHE A 57 -5.56 -11.32 -3.11
N SER A 58 -4.79 -12.12 -3.83
CA SER A 58 -4.14 -13.31 -3.26
C SER A 58 -2.78 -12.95 -2.67
N ASN A 59 -2.26 -13.78 -1.76
CA ASN A 59 -0.90 -13.65 -1.23
C ASN A 59 0.17 -13.49 -2.32
N VAL A 60 0.06 -14.26 -3.40
CA VAL A 60 0.99 -14.17 -4.53
C VAL A 60 0.85 -12.83 -5.26
N SER A 61 -0.38 -12.40 -5.55
CA SER A 61 -0.62 -11.14 -6.24
C SER A 61 -0.19 -9.92 -5.42
N TYR A 62 -0.42 -9.93 -4.11
CA TYR A 62 -0.01 -8.89 -3.18
C TYR A 62 1.53 -8.78 -3.14
N ARG A 63 2.23 -9.89 -2.91
CA ARG A 63 3.71 -9.89 -2.91
C ARG A 63 4.27 -9.41 -4.25
N ASN A 64 3.70 -9.85 -5.37
CA ASN A 64 4.13 -9.42 -6.69
C ASN A 64 3.83 -7.94 -6.93
N PHE A 65 2.72 -7.42 -6.40
CA PHE A 65 2.39 -6.01 -6.46
C PHE A 65 3.42 -5.18 -5.67
N MET A 66 3.62 -5.48 -4.38
CA MET A 66 4.58 -4.75 -3.54
C MET A 66 6.03 -4.81 -4.07
N LYS A 67 6.44 -5.94 -4.66
CA LYS A 67 7.77 -6.07 -5.30
C LYS A 67 7.98 -5.15 -6.50
N ARG A 68 6.90 -4.73 -7.18
CA ARG A 68 6.96 -3.83 -8.35
C ARG A 68 6.95 -2.35 -7.98
N MET A 69 6.94 -2.01 -6.70
CA MET A 69 7.03 -0.64 -6.25
C MET A 69 8.35 -0.03 -6.74
N SER A 70 8.26 1.11 -7.43
CA SER A 70 9.45 1.83 -7.91
C SER A 70 10.26 2.39 -6.75
N ASP A 71 11.56 2.61 -6.95
CA ASP A 71 12.41 3.14 -5.88
C ASP A 71 12.01 4.57 -5.46
N ASP A 72 11.54 5.39 -6.41
CA ASP A 72 10.97 6.72 -6.12
C ASP A 72 9.76 6.60 -5.18
N THR A 73 8.85 5.66 -5.46
CA THR A 73 7.69 5.39 -4.60
C THR A 73 8.11 4.87 -3.24
N LYS A 74 9.11 3.97 -3.15
CA LYS A 74 9.65 3.49 -1.87
C LYS A 74 10.22 4.63 -1.04
N ILE A 75 10.92 5.57 -1.67
CA ILE A 75 11.44 6.77 -1.00
C ILE A 75 10.29 7.63 -0.49
N ALA A 76 9.28 7.89 -1.32
CA ALA A 76 8.10 8.67 -0.93
C ALA A 76 7.39 8.04 0.27
N VAL A 77 7.13 6.73 0.22
CA VAL A 77 6.57 5.93 1.32
C VAL A 77 7.40 6.07 2.59
N LYS A 78 8.72 5.90 2.49
CA LYS A 78 9.64 6.00 3.63
C LYS A 78 9.59 7.39 4.26
N ASN A 79 9.52 8.44 3.45
CA ASN A 79 9.39 9.81 3.93
C ASN A 79 8.04 10.03 4.64
N VAL A 80 6.95 9.43 4.14
CA VAL A 80 5.64 9.45 4.85
C VAL A 80 5.76 8.78 6.22
N LEU A 81 6.32 7.57 6.27
CA LEU A 81 6.45 6.80 7.52
C LEU A 81 7.32 7.49 8.57
N LYS A 82 8.33 8.24 8.15
CA LYS A 82 9.18 9.05 9.05
C LYS A 82 8.55 10.38 9.48
N GLY A 83 7.38 10.73 8.94
CA GLY A 83 6.77 12.05 9.14
C GLY A 83 7.52 13.19 8.43
N GLU A 84 8.34 12.88 7.43
CA GLU A 84 9.13 13.84 6.65
C GLU A 84 8.30 14.48 5.51
N ASN A 85 7.20 13.85 5.07
CA ASN A 85 6.23 14.41 4.11
C ASN A 85 5.12 15.24 4.79
N ALA A 86 5.50 16.20 5.64
CA ALA A 86 4.55 17.15 6.21
C ALA A 86 4.38 18.36 5.28
N TRP A 87 3.45 18.28 4.33
CA TRP A 87 2.99 19.43 3.52
C TRP A 87 2.36 20.56 4.36
N TRP A 88 2.24 20.37 5.68
CA TRP A 88 1.74 21.32 6.68
C TRP A 88 2.83 22.15 7.35
N LYS A 89 4.12 21.97 7.00
CA LYS A 89 5.19 22.86 7.44
C LYS A 89 5.34 24.02 6.44
N VAL A 90 4.32 24.88 6.39
CA VAL A 90 4.39 26.24 5.83
C VAL A 90 3.81 27.18 6.87
#